data_AF-A0A8S3JFI6-F1
#
_entry.id   AF-A0A8S3JFI6-F1
#
_cell.length_a   1.000
_cell.length_b   1.000
_cell.length_c   1.000
_cell.angle_alpha   90.00
_cell.angle_beta   90.00
_cell.angle_gamma   90.00
#
_symmetry.space_group_name_H-M   'P 1'
#
loop_
_entity.id
_entity.type
_entity.pdbx_description
1 polymer ?
#
loop_
_entity_poly.entity_id
_entity_poly.type
_entity_poly.pdbx_seq_one_letter_code
_entity_poly.pdbx_strand_id
1 'polypeptide(L)'
;FFFSRQRIFTLVLVGISILWIPIISAAQGGKLFDYIQSVTSFLAPPICSIYVLAIFWKRINEEGAFWGLICGLVIGLIRFIWEYSYSVPPCLLAATDRRPEAIKFHFLYFALLLFTLTCLVAVIVSLLTRPIPEQCLHGLNFFDLDNPIEPTPIPTKPGLWHKADTAFEDK
;
A
#
# COMPACT_ATOMS: atom_id res chain seq x y z
N PHE A 1 -11.16 -24.81 16.13
CA PHE A 1 -11.23 -24.53 14.68
C PHE A 1 -10.36 -23.34 14.26
N PHE A 2 -10.29 -22.23 15.02
CA PHE A 2 -9.43 -21.10 14.69
C PHE A 2 -7.91 -21.44 14.71
N PHE A 3 -7.50 -22.28 15.68
CA PHE A 3 -6.09 -22.66 15.88
C PHE A 3 -5.54 -23.59 14.77
N SER A 4 -6.38 -24.46 14.19
CA SER A 4 -5.96 -25.34 13.08
C SER A 4 -5.79 -24.55 11.78
N ARG A 5 -6.65 -23.54 11.53
CA ARG A 5 -6.57 -22.68 10.34
C ARG A 5 -5.28 -21.85 10.31
N GLN A 6 -4.86 -21.30 11.46
CA GLN A 6 -3.61 -20.55 11.58
C GLN A 6 -2.38 -21.44 11.32
N ARG A 7 -2.37 -22.67 11.84
CA ARG A 7 -1.27 -23.62 11.61
C ARG A 7 -1.14 -24.03 10.14
N ILE A 8 -2.27 -24.26 9.46
CA ILE A 8 -2.26 -24.55 8.01
C ILE A 8 -1.69 -23.36 7.24
N PHE A 9 -2.12 -22.14 7.59
CA PHE A 9 -1.57 -20.93 6.99
C PHE A 9 -0.06 -20.78 7.22
N THR A 10 0.41 -21.01 8.46
CA THR A 10 1.84 -21.01 8.80
C THR A 10 2.62 -22.07 8.02
N LEU A 11 2.11 -23.30 7.91
CA LEU A 11 2.76 -24.37 7.16
C LEU A 11 2.88 -24.04 5.67
N VAL A 12 1.83 -23.45 5.08
CA VAL A 12 1.85 -22.99 3.68
C VAL A 12 2.88 -21.87 3.50
N LEU A 13 2.89 -20.86 4.38
CA LEU A 13 3.86 -19.77 4.35
C LEU A 13 5.31 -20.28 4.47
N VAL A 14 5.57 -21.23 5.36
CA VAL A 14 6.89 -21.83 5.55
C VAL A 14 7.29 -22.60 4.29
N GLY A 15 6.39 -23.39 3.70
CA GLY A 15 6.65 -24.11 2.45
C GLY A 15 7.02 -23.17 1.29
N ILE A 16 6.28 -22.08 1.12
CA ILE A 16 6.57 -21.04 0.12
C ILE A 16 7.93 -20.37 0.42
N SER A 17 8.23 -20.09 1.68
CA SER A 17 9.50 -19.47 2.10
C SER A 17 10.71 -20.35 1.75
N ILE A 18 10.60 -21.67 1.98
CA ILE A 18 11.65 -22.64 1.62
C ILE A 18 11.84 -22.70 0.10
N LEU A 19 10.74 -22.69 -0.66
CA LEU A 19 10.78 -22.68 -2.13
C LEU A 19 11.43 -21.41 -2.69
N TRP A 20 11.41 -20.31 -1.93
CA TRP A 20 11.99 -19.02 -2.34
C TRP A 20 13.51 -18.94 -2.17
N ILE A 21 14.11 -19.79 -1.34
CA ILE A 21 15.56 -19.84 -1.08
C ILE A 21 16.40 -20.01 -2.36
N PRO A 22 16.11 -20.97 -3.28
CA PRO A 22 16.88 -21.11 -4.52
C PRO A 22 16.78 -19.89 -5.44
N ILE A 23 15.62 -19.23 -5.48
CA ILE A 23 15.40 -17.99 -6.26
C ILE A 23 16.36 -16.89 -5.78
N ILE A 24 16.47 -16.74 -4.46
CA ILE A 24 17.30 -15.71 -3.83
C ILE A 24 18.79 -15.96 -4.10
N SER A 25 19.22 -17.22 -3.98
CA SER A 25 20.62 -17.61 -4.20
C SER A 25 21.05 -17.38 -5.65
N ALA A 26 20.18 -17.68 -6.62
CA ALA A 26 20.42 -17.47 -8.04
C ALA A 26 20.47 -15.98 -8.45
N ALA A 27 19.81 -15.10 -7.70
CA ALA A 27 19.62 -13.71 -8.11
C ALA A 27 20.84 -12.79 -7.91
N GLN A 28 21.70 -13.02 -6.90
CA GLN A 28 22.73 -12.01 -6.53
C GLN A 28 24.06 -12.54 -5.96
N GLY A 29 24.33 -13.86 -5.94
CA GLY A 29 25.69 -14.40 -5.74
C GLY A 29 26.51 -13.84 -4.55
N GLY A 30 25.87 -13.38 -3.47
CA GLY A 30 26.56 -12.82 -2.28
C GLY A 30 25.98 -11.52 -1.69
N LYS A 31 25.04 -10.83 -2.36
CA LYS A 31 24.42 -9.58 -1.88
C LYS A 31 22.95 -9.74 -1.47
N LEU A 32 22.68 -10.70 -0.58
CA LEU A 32 21.33 -11.00 -0.10
C LEU A 32 20.63 -9.79 0.55
N PHE A 33 21.37 -9.04 1.36
CA PHE A 33 20.84 -7.89 2.09
C PHE A 33 20.42 -6.76 1.14
N ASP A 34 21.22 -6.47 0.11
CA ASP A 34 20.89 -5.47 -0.90
C ASP A 34 19.62 -5.83 -1.68
N TYR A 35 19.42 -7.13 -1.96
CA TYR A 35 18.20 -7.61 -2.62
C TYR A 35 16.95 -7.34 -1.78
N ILE A 36 16.95 -7.75 -0.50
CA ILE A 36 15.81 -7.56 0.39
C ILE A 36 15.52 -6.06 0.57
N GLN A 37 16.56 -5.26 0.81
CA GLN A 37 16.41 -3.82 0.99
C GLN A 37 15.89 -3.13 -0.28
N SER A 38 16.32 -3.58 -1.46
CA SER A 38 15.81 -3.10 -2.74
C SER A 38 14.31 -3.41 -2.89
N VAL A 39 13.90 -4.67 -2.66
CA VAL A 39 12.48 -5.08 -2.72
C VAL A 39 11.61 -4.26 -1.77
N THR A 40 12.04 -4.12 -0.51
CA THR A 40 11.32 -3.32 0.48
C THR A 40 11.20 -1.86 0.05
N SER A 41 12.23 -1.31 -0.62
CA SER A 41 12.24 0.08 -1.08
C SER A 41 11.28 0.37 -2.23
N PHE A 42 10.70 -0.65 -2.89
CA PHE A 42 9.64 -0.45 -3.89
C PHE A 42 8.23 -0.62 -3.29
N LEU A 43 8.10 -1.41 -2.22
CA LEU A 43 6.81 -1.73 -1.60
C LEU A 43 6.45 -0.78 -0.44
N ALA A 44 7.43 -0.41 0.38
CA ALA A 44 7.21 0.45 1.54
C ALA A 44 6.73 1.87 1.17
N PRO A 45 7.28 2.55 0.13
CA PRO A 45 6.92 3.95 -0.11
C PRO A 45 5.45 4.18 -0.50
N PRO A 46 4.80 3.37 -1.37
CA PRO A 46 3.38 3.53 -1.66
C PRO A 46 2.50 3.36 -0.41
N ILE A 47 2.82 2.39 0.44
CA ILE A 47 2.08 2.15 1.69
C ILE A 47 2.25 3.34 2.63
N CYS A 48 3.50 3.76 2.87
CA CYS A 48 3.79 4.92 3.70
C CYS A 48 3.14 6.21 3.17
N SER A 49 3.11 6.41 1.86
CA SER A 49 2.48 7.57 1.20
C SER A 49 0.99 7.66 1.53
N ILE A 50 0.25 6.57 1.37
CA ILE A 50 -1.18 6.53 1.69
C ILE A 50 -1.42 6.71 3.19
N TYR A 51 -0.61 6.09 4.06
CA TYR A 51 -0.74 6.27 5.52
C TYR A 51 -0.49 7.71 5.96
N VAL A 52 0.58 8.34 5.47
CA VAL A 52 0.89 9.73 5.77
C VAL A 52 -0.22 10.64 5.27
N LEU A 53 -0.68 10.44 4.02
CA LEU A 53 -1.79 11.20 3.47
C LEU A 53 -3.08 11.02 4.26
N ALA A 54 -3.42 9.80 4.69
CA ALA A 54 -4.63 9.52 5.47
C ALA A 54 -4.65 10.27 6.80
N ILE A 55 -3.49 10.41 7.47
CA ILE A 55 -3.37 11.10 8.76
C ILE A 55 -3.40 12.63 8.57
N PHE A 56 -2.67 13.14 7.58
CA PHE A 56 -2.47 14.59 7.40
C PHE A 56 -3.55 15.26 6.53
N TRP A 57 -4.29 14.52 5.72
CA TRP A 57 -5.19 15.09 4.71
C TRP A 57 -6.63 14.56 4.84
N LYS A 58 -7.51 15.37 5.45
CA LYS A 58 -8.93 15.04 5.70
C LYS A 58 -9.74 14.69 4.44
N ARG A 59 -9.29 15.14 3.27
CA ARG A 59 -9.98 14.97 1.98
C ARG A 59 -9.46 13.78 1.17
N ILE A 60 -8.73 12.84 1.77
CA ILE A 60 -8.35 11.57 1.11
C ILE A 60 -9.56 10.65 1.13
N ASN A 61 -10.02 10.28 -0.07
CA ASN A 61 -11.13 9.37 -0.27
C ASN A 61 -10.65 7.91 -0.38
N GLU A 62 -11.53 6.95 -0.10
CA GLU A 62 -11.22 5.51 -0.22
C GLU A 62 -10.74 5.15 -1.63
N GLU A 63 -11.43 5.66 -2.67
CA GLU A 63 -11.03 5.50 -4.07
C GLU A 63 -9.66 6.11 -4.35
N GLY A 64 -9.36 7.29 -3.81
CA GLY A 64 -8.06 7.95 -3.99
C GLY A 64 -6.92 7.17 -3.35
N ALA A 65 -7.15 6.65 -2.15
CA ALA A 65 -6.20 5.78 -1.45
C ALA A 65 -5.98 4.46 -2.20
N PHE A 66 -7.05 3.83 -2.68
CA PHE A 66 -6.99 2.56 -3.39
C PHE A 66 -6.25 2.70 -4.73
N TRP A 67 -6.68 3.63 -5.59
CA TRP A 67 -6.05 3.85 -6.88
C TRP A 67 -4.63 4.38 -6.76
N GLY A 68 -4.36 5.26 -5.79
CA GLY A 68 -3.01 5.71 -5.47
C GLY A 68 -2.09 4.54 -5.13
N LEU A 69 -2.50 3.68 -4.19
CA LEU A 69 -1.73 2.51 -3.78
C LEU A 69 -1.48 1.54 -4.95
N ILE A 70 -2.52 1.24 -5.73
CA ILE A 70 -2.41 0.33 -6.88
C ILE A 70 -1.46 0.90 -7.93
N CYS A 71 -1.58 2.18 -8.30
CA CYS A 71 -0.66 2.81 -9.25
C CYS A 71 0.79 2.81 -8.74
N GLY A 72 1.00 3.17 -7.47
CA GLY A 72 2.33 3.14 -6.84
C GLY A 72 2.94 1.73 -6.82
N LEU A 73 2.14 0.71 -6.49
CA LEU A 73 2.57 -0.68 -6.47
C LEU A 73 2.90 -1.19 -7.87
N VAL A 74 2.07 -0.90 -8.88
CA VAL A 74 2.31 -1.31 -10.27
C VAL A 74 3.59 -0.71 -10.81
N ILE A 75 3.85 0.59 -10.56
CA ILE A 75 5.09 1.25 -10.97
C ILE A 75 6.30 0.63 -10.26
N GLY A 76 6.18 0.35 -8.96
CA GLY A 76 7.21 -0.36 -8.19
C GLY A 76 7.49 -1.77 -8.74
N LEU A 77 6.45 -2.52 -9.11
CA LEU A 77 6.57 -3.86 -9.70
C LEU A 77 7.21 -3.84 -11.09
N ILE A 78 6.85 -2.88 -11.94
CA ILE A 78 7.50 -2.71 -13.25
C ILE A 78 9.00 -2.49 -13.06
N ARG A 79 9.40 -1.66 -12.08
CA ARG A 79 10.81 -1.44 -11.76
C ARG A 79 11.48 -2.72 -11.23
N PHE A 80 10.80 -3.48 -10.37
CA PHE A 80 11.31 -4.75 -9.86
C PHE A 80 11.55 -5.76 -10.98
N ILE A 81 10.61 -5.91 -11.92
CA ILE A 81 10.76 -6.79 -13.09
C ILE A 81 11.90 -6.30 -13.98
N TRP A 82 12.05 -4.99 -14.16
CA TRP A 82 13.16 -4.42 -14.93
C TRP A 82 14.52 -4.72 -14.27
N GLU A 83 14.64 -4.52 -12.97
CA GLU A 83 15.87 -4.82 -12.22
C GLU A 83 16.22 -6.31 -12.29
N TYR A 84 15.21 -7.17 -12.22
CA TYR A 84 15.36 -8.62 -12.37
C TYR A 84 15.75 -9.04 -13.79
N SER A 85 15.14 -8.42 -14.82
CA SER A 85 15.37 -8.76 -16.22
C SER A 85 16.72 -8.26 -16.74
N TYR A 86 17.22 -7.14 -16.23
CA TYR A 86 18.53 -6.56 -16.60
C TYR A 86 19.62 -6.95 -15.60
N SER A 87 19.59 -8.21 -15.13
CA SER A 87 20.61 -8.74 -14.23
C SER A 87 22.01 -8.56 -14.82
N VAL A 88 22.94 -8.16 -13.95
CA VAL A 88 24.27 -7.63 -14.28
C VAL A 88 25.02 -8.60 -15.22
N PRO A 89 25.54 -8.16 -16.37
CA PRO A 89 26.39 -9.03 -17.18
C PRO A 89 27.58 -9.49 -16.33
N PRO A 90 27.99 -10.77 -16.41
CA PRO A 90 29.24 -11.21 -15.81
C PRO A 90 30.35 -10.26 -16.25
N CYS A 91 31.24 -9.93 -15.33
CA CYS A 91 32.30 -8.93 -15.40
C CYS A 91 33.34 -9.07 -16.55
N LEU A 92 33.02 -9.81 -17.62
CA LEU A 92 33.87 -10.16 -18.76
C LEU A 92 33.51 -9.45 -20.08
N LEU A 93 32.39 -8.71 -20.16
CA LEU A 93 31.98 -8.00 -21.40
C LEU A 93 31.89 -6.48 -21.17
N ALA A 94 33.00 -5.90 -20.72
CA ALA A 94 33.21 -4.46 -20.65
C ALA A 94 33.51 -3.87 -22.04
N ALA A 95 32.54 -3.87 -22.95
CA ALA A 95 32.75 -3.28 -24.29
C ALA A 95 31.77 -2.16 -24.68
N THR A 96 30.61 -2.02 -24.06
CA THR A 96 29.78 -0.81 -24.26
C THR A 96 28.82 -0.65 -23.10
N ASP A 97 29.19 0.16 -22.10
CA ASP A 97 28.29 0.53 -21.02
C ASP A 97 27.22 1.50 -21.54
N ARG A 98 26.17 0.95 -22.15
CA ARG A 98 24.97 1.67 -22.61
C ARG A 98 23.97 1.79 -21.46
N ARG A 99 24.43 2.11 -20.25
CA ARG A 99 23.55 2.40 -19.11
C ARG A 99 23.25 3.90 -19.09
N PRO A 100 22.04 4.35 -19.45
CA PRO A 100 21.65 5.73 -19.17
C PRO A 100 21.81 6.01 -17.67
N GLU A 101 22.30 7.21 -17.32
CA GLU A 101 22.72 7.58 -15.96
C GLU A 101 21.62 7.39 -14.89
N ALA A 102 20.36 7.31 -15.31
CA ALA A 102 19.21 6.94 -14.50
C ALA A 102 19.31 5.54 -13.82
N ILE A 103 20.14 4.62 -14.33
CA ILE A 103 20.30 3.26 -13.79
C ILE A 103 21.39 3.19 -12.70
N LYS A 104 22.14 4.28 -12.46
CA LYS A 104 23.14 4.37 -11.37
C LYS A 104 22.55 4.85 -10.03
N PHE A 105 21.28 5.24 -9.99
CA PHE A 105 20.68 5.79 -8.78
C PHE A 105 20.41 4.70 -7.74
N HIS A 106 20.84 4.97 -6.51
CA HIS A 106 20.52 4.16 -5.33
C HIS A 106 18.99 3.98 -5.24
N PHE A 107 18.52 2.78 -4.93
CA PHE A 107 17.09 2.41 -4.86
C PHE A 107 16.27 3.38 -3.98
N LEU A 108 16.92 4.07 -3.02
CA LEU A 108 16.31 5.08 -2.16
C LEU A 108 15.80 6.33 -2.90
N TYR A 109 16.49 6.79 -3.96
CA TYR A 109 16.02 7.93 -4.76
C TYR A 109 14.75 7.56 -5.54
N PHE A 110 14.72 6.34 -6.08
CA PHE A 110 13.53 5.82 -6.74
C PHE A 110 12.37 5.64 -5.74
N ALA A 111 12.66 5.16 -4.53
CA ALA A 111 11.67 5.05 -3.46
C ALA A 111 11.02 6.41 -3.12
N LEU A 112 11.81 7.49 -3.06
CA LEU A 112 11.31 8.84 -2.80
C LEU A 112 10.47 9.38 -3.97
N LEU A 113 10.86 9.10 -5.21
CA LEU A 113 10.07 9.43 -6.40
C LEU A 113 8.74 8.66 -6.42
N LEU A 114 8.78 7.37 -6.09
CA LEU A 114 7.60 6.51 -6.03
C LEU A 114 6.62 6.98 -4.96
N PHE A 115 7.14 7.40 -3.79
CA PHE A 115 6.34 8.02 -2.73
C PHE A 115 5.64 9.28 -3.21
N THR A 116 6.37 10.21 -3.85
CA THR A 116 5.79 11.48 -4.32
C THR A 116 4.77 11.26 -5.43
N LEU A 117 5.03 10.35 -6.35
CA LEU A 117 4.10 10.01 -7.43
C LEU A 117 2.83 9.34 -6.88
N THR A 118 2.97 8.42 -5.91
CA THR A 118 1.82 7.80 -5.23
C THR A 118 0.98 8.86 -4.52
N CYS A 119 1.63 9.80 -3.82
CA CYS A 119 0.94 10.91 -3.17
C CYS A 119 0.15 11.75 -4.19
N LEU A 120 0.79 12.09 -5.31
CA LEU A 120 0.20 12.92 -6.35
C LEU A 120 -1.01 12.24 -6.99
N VAL A 121 -0.91 10.95 -7.34
CA VAL A 121 -2.05 10.18 -7.88
C VAL A 121 -3.19 10.11 -6.87
N ALA A 122 -2.89 9.78 -5.61
CA ALA A 122 -3.90 9.71 -4.55
C ALA A 122 -4.64 11.05 -4.38
N VAL A 123 -3.90 12.16 -4.36
CA VAL A 123 -4.48 13.51 -4.26
C VAL A 123 -5.32 13.85 -5.48
N ILE A 124 -4.84 13.60 -6.71
CA ILE A 124 -5.60 13.88 -7.93
C ILE A 124 -6.90 13.08 -7.97
N VAL A 125 -6.84 11.76 -7.75
CA VAL A 125 -8.04 10.90 -7.76
C VAL A 125 -8.98 11.31 -6.64
N SER A 126 -8.46 11.68 -5.47
CA SER A 126 -9.28 12.18 -4.36
C SER A 126 -9.97 13.51 -4.68
N LEU A 127 -9.29 14.43 -5.37
CA LEU A 127 -9.84 15.72 -5.81
C LEU A 127 -10.94 15.55 -6.88
N LEU A 128 -10.79 14.56 -7.76
CA LEU A 128 -11.76 14.22 -8.80
C LEU A 128 -12.96 13.43 -8.26
N THR A 129 -12.84 12.83 -7.08
CA THR A 129 -13.89 12.03 -6.43
C THR A 129 -14.70 12.87 -5.44
N ARG A 130 -15.95 12.45 -5.18
CA ARG A 130 -16.85 13.14 -4.25
C ARG A 130 -16.23 13.22 -2.85
N PRO A 131 -16.30 14.36 -2.16
CA PRO A 131 -15.76 14.49 -0.81
C PRO A 131 -16.53 13.59 0.18
N ILE A 132 -15.80 12.92 1.07
CA ILE A 132 -16.38 12.16 2.19
C ILE A 132 -17.15 13.12 3.12
N PRO A 133 -18.35 12.75 3.59
CA PRO A 133 -19.08 13.53 4.59
C PRO A 133 -18.31 13.58 5.93
N GLU A 134 -18.23 14.77 6.53
CA GLU A 134 -17.44 15.05 7.75
C GLU A 134 -17.77 14.14 8.95
N GLN A 135 -18.98 13.59 8.97
CA GLN A 135 -19.46 12.63 9.97
C GLN A 135 -18.62 11.34 10.04
N CYS A 136 -17.99 10.94 8.94
CA CYS A 136 -17.15 9.73 8.86
C CYS A 136 -15.65 10.01 9.09
N LEU A 137 -15.26 11.28 9.27
CA LEU A 137 -13.86 11.71 9.44
C LEU A 137 -13.47 11.95 10.90
N HIS A 138 -14.47 11.97 11.80
CA HIS A 138 -14.29 12.22 13.23
C HIS A 138 -13.39 11.16 13.88
N GLY A 139 -12.31 11.58 14.55
CA GLY A 139 -11.38 10.69 15.25
C GLY A 139 -10.44 9.87 14.37
N LEU A 140 -10.47 9.99 13.03
CA LEU A 140 -9.57 9.25 12.13
C LEU A 140 -8.29 10.01 11.76
N ASN A 141 -8.33 11.33 11.79
CA ASN A 141 -7.22 12.20 11.38
C ASN A 141 -6.69 13.00 12.59
N PHE A 142 -5.42 13.42 12.55
CA PHE A 142 -4.76 14.08 13.69
C PHE A 142 -5.51 15.35 14.16
N PHE A 143 -6.24 16.00 13.26
CA PHE A 143 -6.95 17.25 13.52
C PHE A 143 -8.37 17.07 14.09
N ASP A 144 -8.98 15.89 13.98
CA ASP A 144 -10.32 15.58 14.52
C ASP A 144 -10.25 14.68 15.76
N LEU A 145 -9.06 14.39 16.29
CA LEU A 145 -8.88 13.50 17.44
C LEU A 145 -9.49 14.08 18.72
N ASP A 146 -9.37 15.39 18.92
CA ASP A 146 -9.87 16.09 20.12
C ASP A 146 -11.29 16.64 19.96
N ASN A 147 -11.90 16.51 18.78
CA ASN A 147 -13.26 17.01 18.56
C ASN A 147 -14.28 16.07 19.23
N PRO A 148 -15.03 16.54 20.25
CA PRO A 148 -16.04 15.71 20.90
C PRO A 148 -17.10 15.31 19.87
N ILE A 149 -17.56 14.06 19.95
CA ILE A 149 -18.65 13.53 19.12
C ILE A 149 -19.85 14.47 19.31
N GLU A 150 -20.15 15.30 18.32
CA GLU A 150 -21.44 15.97 18.28
C GLU A 150 -22.47 14.87 17.96
N PRO A 151 -23.37 14.51 18.88
CA PRO A 151 -24.33 13.46 18.61
C PRO A 151 -25.17 13.91 17.42
N THR A 152 -24.99 13.25 16.27
CA THR A 152 -25.90 13.43 15.14
C THR A 152 -27.32 13.30 15.69
N PRO A 153 -28.25 14.22 15.40
CA PRO A 153 -29.62 14.07 15.84
C PRO A 153 -30.09 12.70 15.35
N ILE A 154 -30.22 11.77 16.29
CA ILE A 154 -30.82 10.48 16.06
C ILE A 154 -32.14 10.80 15.37
N PRO A 155 -32.54 10.13 14.28
CA PRO A 155 -33.84 10.37 13.68
C PRO A 155 -34.92 10.06 14.73
N THR A 156 -35.31 11.08 15.50
CA THR A 156 -36.35 11.08 16.51
C THR A 156 -37.69 11.19 15.79
N LYS A 157 -37.96 10.28 14.85
CA LYS A 157 -39.33 10.04 14.42
C LYS A 157 -39.97 9.16 15.49
N PRO A 158 -40.94 9.68 16.29
CA PRO A 158 -41.64 8.85 17.26
C PRO A 158 -42.29 7.68 16.51
N GLY A 159 -41.90 6.46 16.83
CA GLY A 159 -42.40 5.23 16.18
C GLY A 159 -41.53 4.60 15.09
N LEU A 160 -40.34 5.15 14.77
CA LEU A 160 -39.43 4.51 13.80
C LEU A 160 -38.79 3.23 14.35
N TRP A 161 -38.39 3.24 15.62
CA TRP A 161 -37.80 2.09 16.33
C TRP A 161 -38.76 0.90 16.35
N HIS A 162 -40.02 1.16 16.70
CA HIS A 162 -41.07 0.14 16.70
C HIS A 162 -41.25 -0.51 15.32
N LYS A 163 -41.01 0.22 14.23
CA LYS A 163 -41.10 -0.30 12.86
C LYS A 163 -39.87 -1.12 12.46
N ALA A 164 -38.70 -0.76 12.98
CA ALA A 164 -37.46 -1.52 12.78
C ALA A 164 -37.52 -2.84 13.56
N ASP A 165 -37.96 -2.80 14.81
CA ASP A 165 -38.05 -3.98 15.69
C ASP A 165 -39.04 -5.02 15.13
N THR A 166 -40.22 -4.57 14.64
CA THR A 166 -41.19 -5.47 13.99
C THR A 166 -40.70 -6.06 12.67
N ALA A 167 -39.80 -5.38 11.95
CA ALA A 167 -39.25 -5.88 10.69
C ALA A 167 -38.16 -6.96 10.88
N PHE A 168 -37.55 -7.04 12.06
CA PHE A 168 -36.65 -8.12 12.44
C PHE A 168 -37.38 -9.37 12.95
N GLU A 169 -38.60 -9.20 13.48
CA GLU A 169 -39.41 -10.31 14.00
C GLU A 169 -40.15 -11.10 12.88
N ASP A 170 -40.38 -10.48 11.72
CA ASP A 170 -41.02 -11.07 10.54
C ASP A 170 -40.04 -11.81 9.58
N LYS A 171 -38.77 -12.01 9.96
CA LYS A 171 -37.75 -12.66 9.11
C LYS A 171 -37.01 -13.78 9.84
#